data_AF-A0A016SZG5-F1
#
_entry.id   AF-A0A016SZG5-F1
#
_cell.length_a   1.000
_cell.length_b   1.000
_cell.length_c   1.000
_cell.angle_alpha   90.00
_cell.angle_beta   90.00
_cell.angle_gamma   90.00
#
_symmetry.space_group_name_H-M   'P 1'
#
loop_
_entity.id
_entity.type
_entity.pdbx_description
1 polymer ?
#
loop_
_entity_poly.entity_id
_entity_poly.type
_entity_poly.pdbx_seq_one_letter_code
_entity_poly.pdbx_strand_id
1 'polypeptide(L)'
;MSEETSQLLSLVNNGRYEEALIFFQKCQERGDPESLRKLAIDTIFDAATKFRDNNDDHLRALVTYLFDAIHPEALKFRICFNFITGRTTSHFNELLTNQLRSLVSQEFKERHLYEWDELCNVLPMKLEENLAKEDDPNFLNSALEAADILYRLRGVPFILPGKMTVAFTAVVHSKEMELPRDFPLLFYYSKAHPFSPILLDIAEPATLVPRVYSRSSLGRYLIIGLTKYLHENEYNYERFFVRPVDVALERIVNTVDDLDTADIDLCARLILPLLRFVEDFQQHSFRVSIMKKCRELIRLFPSKPRVLLIKKVLSKIFDNESDGIL
;
A
#
# COMPACT_ATOMS: atom_id res chain seq x y z
N MET A 1 15.74 11.00 -38.94
CA MET A 1 16.58 10.94 -37.72
C MET A 1 17.69 11.97 -37.86
N SER A 2 18.00 12.72 -36.80
CA SER A 2 19.19 13.59 -36.78
C SER A 2 20.46 12.76 -36.60
N GLU A 3 21.60 13.34 -36.95
CA GLU A 3 22.92 12.72 -36.75
C GLU A 3 23.17 12.40 -35.26
N GLU A 4 22.72 13.29 -34.36
CA GLU A 4 22.81 13.10 -32.91
C GLU A 4 21.98 11.90 -32.42
N THR A 5 20.76 11.71 -32.94
CA THR A 5 19.94 10.52 -32.63
C THR A 5 20.63 9.24 -33.09
N SER A 6 21.15 9.22 -34.32
CA SER A 6 21.87 8.05 -34.85
C SER A 6 23.14 7.73 -34.06
N GLN A 7 23.87 8.75 -33.61
CA GLN A 7 25.05 8.58 -32.78
C GLN A 7 24.71 8.03 -31.40
N LEU A 8 23.72 8.60 -30.72
CA LEU A 8 23.30 8.13 -29.40
C LEU A 8 22.76 6.70 -29.44
N LEU A 9 21.90 6.38 -30.42
CA LEU A 9 21.41 5.02 -30.63
C LEU A 9 22.54 4.03 -30.93
N SER A 10 23.54 4.43 -31.71
CA SER A 10 24.72 3.60 -31.96
C SER A 10 25.48 3.29 -30.67
N LEU A 11 25.68 4.27 -29.79
CA LEU A 11 26.34 4.05 -28.50
C LEU A 11 25.54 3.09 -27.61
N VAL A 12 24.22 3.30 -27.50
CA VAL A 12 23.31 2.44 -26.73
C VAL A 12 23.30 1.00 -27.28
N ASN A 13 23.21 0.83 -28.59
CA ASN A 13 23.13 -0.48 -29.22
C ASN A 13 24.44 -1.27 -29.16
N ASN A 14 25.58 -0.57 -29.13
CA ASN A 14 26.90 -1.18 -28.98
C ASN A 14 27.33 -1.37 -27.52
N GLY A 15 26.45 -1.10 -26.54
CA GLY A 15 26.75 -1.30 -25.12
C GLY A 15 27.68 -0.27 -24.50
N ARG A 16 27.92 0.87 -25.16
CA ARG A 16 28.80 1.95 -24.69
C ARG A 16 28.01 2.95 -23.83
N TYR A 17 27.44 2.48 -22.73
CA TYR A 17 26.45 3.24 -21.94
C TYR A 17 27.02 4.48 -21.23
N GLU A 18 28.22 4.41 -20.69
CA GLU A 18 28.90 5.57 -20.09
C GLU A 18 29.09 6.69 -21.12
N GLU A 19 29.53 6.34 -22.33
CA GLU A 19 29.70 7.31 -23.41
C GLU A 19 28.37 7.86 -23.92
N ALA A 20 27.33 7.02 -23.99
CA ALA A 20 25.98 7.45 -24.32
C ALA A 20 25.44 8.46 -23.29
N LEU A 21 25.67 8.20 -22.00
CA LEU A 21 25.29 9.10 -20.91
C LEU A 21 26.01 10.45 -21.01
N ILE A 22 27.34 10.44 -21.15
CA ILE A 22 28.15 11.66 -21.30
C ILE A 22 27.73 12.44 -22.56
N PHE A 23 27.44 11.73 -23.65
CA PHE A 23 26.96 12.36 -24.89
C PHE A 23 25.64 13.09 -24.66
N PHE A 24 24.66 12.44 -24.03
CA PHE A 24 23.35 13.04 -23.77
C PHE A 24 23.46 14.25 -22.82
N GLN A 25 24.29 14.16 -21.78
CA GLN A 25 24.54 15.29 -20.86
C GLN A 25 25.17 16.49 -21.57
N LYS A 26 26.12 16.27 -22.49
CA LYS A 26 26.67 17.35 -23.32
C LYS A 26 25.62 18.00 -24.22
N CYS A 27 24.68 17.23 -24.77
CA CYS A 27 23.56 17.78 -25.52
C CYS A 27 22.65 18.63 -24.63
N GLN A 28 22.44 18.23 -23.37
CA GLN A 28 21.67 19.01 -22.40
C GLN A 28 22.35 20.35 -22.06
N GLU A 29 23.68 20.36 -21.91
CA GLU A 29 24.46 21.58 -21.63
C GLU A 29 24.45 22.59 -22.79
N ARG A 30 24.24 22.15 -24.04
CA ARG A 30 24.13 23.06 -25.20
C ARG A 30 22.90 23.96 -25.15
N GLY A 31 21.91 23.64 -24.32
CA GLY A 31 20.81 24.54 -23.99
C GLY A 31 19.72 24.69 -25.06
N ASP A 32 19.60 23.76 -26.02
CA ASP A 32 18.45 23.67 -26.93
C ASP A 32 17.44 22.63 -26.41
N PRO A 33 16.34 23.06 -25.74
CA PRO A 33 15.39 22.15 -25.13
C PRO A 33 14.56 21.36 -26.15
N GLU A 34 14.30 21.91 -27.33
CA GLU A 34 13.49 21.23 -28.34
C GLU A 34 14.27 20.11 -29.02
N SER A 35 15.54 20.37 -29.37
CA SER A 35 16.42 19.33 -29.91
C SER A 35 16.66 18.22 -28.88
N LEU A 36 16.92 18.58 -27.60
CA LEU A 36 17.11 17.60 -26.53
C LEU A 36 15.87 16.74 -26.31
N ARG A 37 14.68 17.36 -26.28
CA ARG A 37 13.41 16.65 -26.15
C ARG A 37 13.19 15.69 -27.31
N LYS A 38 13.46 16.11 -28.54
CA LYS A 38 13.33 15.26 -29.73
C LYS A 38 14.30 14.08 -29.68
N LEU A 39 15.56 14.35 -29.32
CA LEU A 39 16.58 13.32 -29.11
C LEU A 39 16.13 12.31 -28.05
N ALA A 40 15.54 12.77 -26.95
CA ALA A 40 15.03 11.91 -25.89
C ALA A 40 13.87 11.02 -26.36
N ILE A 41 12.88 11.59 -27.05
CA ILE A 41 11.74 10.85 -27.61
C ILE A 41 12.20 9.78 -28.61
N ASP A 42 13.15 10.12 -29.49
CA ASP A 42 13.64 9.20 -30.52
C ASP A 42 14.47 8.05 -29.93
N THR A 43 15.01 8.19 -28.71
CA THR A 43 15.98 7.24 -28.13
C THR A 43 15.39 6.41 -26.97
N ILE A 44 14.39 6.94 -26.25
CA ILE A 44 13.92 6.36 -24.98
C ILE A 44 13.47 4.90 -25.11
N PHE A 45 12.82 4.52 -26.21
CA PHE A 45 12.33 3.16 -26.39
C PHE A 45 13.47 2.13 -26.46
N ASP A 46 14.51 2.42 -27.23
CA ASP A 46 15.68 1.54 -27.34
C ASP A 46 16.46 1.49 -26.03
N ALA A 47 16.74 2.64 -25.42
CA ALA A 47 17.46 2.71 -24.15
C ALA A 47 16.72 1.99 -23.02
N ALA A 48 15.41 2.20 -22.90
CA ALA A 48 14.59 1.55 -21.88
C ALA A 48 14.48 0.03 -22.11
N THR A 49 14.36 -0.41 -23.38
CA THR A 49 14.36 -1.84 -23.71
C THR A 49 15.70 -2.50 -23.36
N LYS A 50 16.83 -1.85 -23.68
CA LYS A 50 18.15 -2.33 -23.27
C LYS A 50 18.30 -2.38 -21.75
N PHE A 51 17.77 -1.39 -21.03
CA PHE A 51 17.84 -1.36 -19.57
C PHE A 51 17.01 -2.49 -18.94
N ARG A 52 15.82 -2.76 -19.48
CA ARG A 52 15.01 -3.91 -19.06
C ARG A 52 15.82 -5.21 -19.10
N ASP A 53 16.60 -5.39 -20.17
CA ASP A 53 17.35 -6.62 -20.44
C ASP A 53 18.74 -6.62 -19.77
N ASN A 54 19.28 -5.45 -19.40
CA ASN A 54 20.60 -5.30 -18.78
C ASN A 54 20.59 -4.23 -17.67
N ASN A 55 20.73 -4.67 -16.42
CA ASN A 55 20.75 -3.81 -15.24
C ASN A 55 22.14 -3.15 -15.06
N ASP A 56 22.42 -2.13 -15.87
CA ASP A 56 23.64 -1.32 -15.83
C ASP A 56 23.35 0.08 -15.24
N ASP A 57 24.24 0.57 -14.36
CA ASP A 57 24.05 1.84 -13.65
C ASP A 57 24.12 3.07 -14.58
N HIS A 58 24.99 3.06 -15.58
CA HIS A 58 25.08 4.15 -16.56
C HIS A 58 23.84 4.17 -17.46
N LEU A 59 23.36 2.99 -17.85
CA LEU A 59 22.14 2.86 -18.64
C LEU A 59 20.91 3.27 -17.82
N ARG A 60 20.85 2.91 -16.53
CA ARG A 60 19.82 3.40 -15.59
C ARG A 60 19.80 4.93 -15.55
N ALA A 61 20.96 5.55 -15.36
CA ALA A 61 21.10 7.00 -15.32
C ALA A 61 20.66 7.64 -16.65
N LEU A 62 21.12 7.10 -17.78
CA LEU A 62 20.73 7.57 -19.11
C LEU A 62 19.21 7.53 -19.31
N VAL A 63 18.56 6.41 -18.99
CA VAL A 63 17.10 6.26 -19.10
C VAL A 63 16.38 7.28 -18.21
N THR A 64 16.86 7.52 -17.00
CA THR A 64 16.32 8.57 -16.12
C THR A 64 16.43 9.96 -16.77
N TYR A 65 17.61 10.34 -17.29
CA TYR A 65 17.79 11.64 -17.95
C TYR A 65 16.94 11.78 -19.22
N LEU A 66 16.79 10.71 -20.00
CA LEU A 66 15.90 10.70 -21.16
C LEU A 66 14.45 10.94 -20.73
N PHE A 67 13.97 10.27 -19.68
CA PHE A 67 12.64 10.51 -19.14
C PHE A 67 12.43 11.92 -18.61
N ASP A 68 13.44 12.54 -18.01
CA ASP A 68 13.36 13.91 -17.50
C ASP A 68 13.29 14.96 -18.63
N ALA A 69 13.86 14.66 -19.80
CA ALA A 69 13.76 15.50 -20.99
C ALA A 69 12.44 15.34 -21.77
N ILE A 70 11.63 14.32 -21.47
CA ILE A 70 10.37 14.06 -22.18
C ILE A 70 9.24 14.90 -21.62
N HIS A 71 8.71 15.77 -22.47
CA HIS A 71 7.46 16.51 -22.28
C HIS A 71 6.54 16.32 -23.50
N PRO A 72 5.22 16.60 -23.42
CA PRO A 72 4.45 16.87 -22.19
C PRO A 72 4.37 15.63 -21.28
N GLU A 73 3.90 15.83 -20.05
CA GLU A 73 3.73 14.77 -19.04
C GLU A 73 2.88 13.60 -19.54
N ALA A 74 1.84 13.85 -20.34
CA ALA A 74 1.01 12.82 -20.96
C ALA A 74 1.82 11.84 -21.84
N LEU A 75 2.84 12.34 -22.57
CA LEU A 75 3.70 11.47 -23.37
C LEU A 75 4.60 10.61 -22.46
N LYS A 76 5.18 11.22 -21.43
CA LYS A 76 5.99 10.51 -20.41
C LYS A 76 5.17 9.42 -19.73
N PHE A 77 3.93 9.73 -19.35
CA PHE A 77 2.96 8.78 -18.81
C PHE A 77 2.75 7.63 -19.78
N ARG A 78 2.39 7.91 -21.05
CA ARG A 78 2.09 6.85 -22.03
C ARG A 78 3.26 5.90 -22.25
N ILE A 79 4.48 6.43 -22.33
CA ILE A 79 5.69 5.60 -22.46
C ILE A 79 5.86 4.70 -21.23
N CYS A 80 5.80 5.27 -20.02
CA CYS A 80 5.93 4.49 -18.79
C CYS A 80 4.82 3.44 -18.64
N PHE A 81 3.57 3.83 -18.93
CA PHE A 81 2.40 2.98 -18.85
C PHE A 81 2.50 1.79 -19.81
N ASN A 82 2.94 2.02 -21.05
CA ASN A 82 3.12 0.96 -22.03
C ASN A 82 4.19 -0.05 -21.61
N PHE A 83 5.27 0.40 -20.97
CA PHE A 83 6.30 -0.51 -20.47
C PHE A 83 5.84 -1.30 -19.24
N ILE A 84 5.24 -0.64 -18.25
CA ILE A 84 4.87 -1.28 -16.98
C ILE A 84 3.70 -2.25 -17.12
N THR A 85 2.85 -2.07 -18.14
CA THR A 85 1.76 -3.00 -18.46
C THR A 85 2.24 -4.23 -19.24
N GLY A 86 3.48 -4.23 -19.72
CA GLY A 86 4.13 -5.42 -20.28
C GLY A 86 4.78 -6.30 -19.20
N ARG A 87 5.32 -7.46 -19.60
CA ARG A 87 6.22 -8.23 -18.74
C ARG A 87 7.58 -7.54 -18.68
N THR A 88 8.02 -7.23 -17.48
CA THR A 88 9.22 -6.43 -17.19
C THR A 88 10.05 -7.09 -16.08
N THR A 89 11.28 -6.63 -15.93
CA THR A 89 12.19 -7.03 -14.84
C THR A 89 12.00 -6.15 -13.61
N SER A 90 12.34 -6.66 -12.43
CA SER A 90 12.12 -5.95 -11.14
C SER A 90 12.83 -4.60 -11.06
N HIS A 91 14.07 -4.51 -11.53
CA HIS A 91 14.84 -3.25 -11.57
C HIS A 91 14.23 -2.22 -12.53
N PHE A 92 13.65 -2.68 -13.64
CA PHE A 92 12.98 -1.80 -14.58
C PHE A 92 11.63 -1.30 -14.04
N ASN A 93 10.86 -2.17 -13.37
CA ASN A 93 9.65 -1.79 -12.65
C ASN A 93 9.88 -0.71 -11.60
N GLU A 94 10.99 -0.80 -10.86
CA GLU A 94 11.38 0.24 -9.93
C GLU A 94 11.55 1.61 -10.62
N LEU A 95 12.24 1.67 -11.76
CA LEU A 95 12.43 2.91 -12.50
C LEU A 95 11.07 3.45 -13.00
N LEU A 96 10.27 2.61 -13.65
CA LEU A 96 8.98 3.01 -14.23
C LEU A 96 7.99 3.50 -13.18
N THR A 97 7.88 2.80 -12.05
CA THR A 97 7.00 3.21 -10.95
C THR A 97 7.45 4.52 -10.29
N ASN A 98 8.76 4.78 -10.21
CA ASN A 98 9.27 6.07 -9.72
C ASN A 98 8.93 7.21 -10.70
N GLN A 99 9.09 6.98 -12.00
CA GLN A 99 8.72 7.95 -13.03
C GLN A 99 7.22 8.24 -13.00
N LEU A 100 6.37 7.20 -12.99
CA LEU A 100 4.91 7.37 -12.85
C LEU A 100 4.54 8.09 -11.55
N ARG A 101 5.16 7.75 -10.42
CA ARG A 101 4.89 8.42 -9.13
C ARG A 101 5.20 9.91 -9.19
N SER A 102 6.29 10.30 -9.86
CA SER A 102 6.62 11.73 -10.03
C SER A 102 5.59 12.50 -10.86
N LEU A 103 4.85 11.83 -11.75
CA LEU A 103 3.81 12.42 -12.57
C LEU A 103 2.47 12.60 -11.86
N VAL A 104 2.15 11.76 -10.86
CA VAL A 104 0.84 11.74 -10.18
C VAL A 104 0.71 12.89 -9.16
N SER A 105 0.79 14.12 -9.66
CA SER A 105 0.51 15.35 -8.93
C SER A 105 -1.00 15.66 -8.91
N GLN A 106 -1.42 16.63 -8.11
CA GLN A 106 -2.81 17.09 -8.13
C GLN A 106 -3.18 17.73 -9.48
N GLU A 107 -2.24 18.47 -10.08
CA GLU A 107 -2.41 19.08 -11.40
C GLU A 107 -2.58 18.03 -12.50
N PHE A 108 -1.83 16.92 -12.43
CA PHE A 108 -1.98 15.80 -13.37
C PHE A 108 -3.37 15.19 -13.28
N LYS A 109 -3.87 14.94 -12.06
CA LYS A 109 -5.22 14.37 -11.84
C LYS A 109 -6.33 15.26 -12.42
N GLU A 110 -6.16 16.57 -12.38
CA GLU A 110 -7.16 17.53 -12.84
C GLU A 110 -7.10 17.75 -14.36
N ARG A 111 -5.90 17.71 -14.97
CA ARG A 111 -5.70 18.00 -16.39
C ARG A 111 -5.66 16.77 -17.29
N HIS A 112 -5.31 15.61 -16.75
CA HIS A 112 -5.11 14.35 -17.48
C HIS A 112 -6.07 13.27 -16.99
N LEU A 113 -7.38 13.57 -17.05
CA LEU A 113 -8.43 12.68 -16.53
C LEU A 113 -8.43 11.30 -17.19
N TYR A 114 -8.09 11.22 -18.48
CA TYR A 114 -8.04 9.96 -19.21
C TYR A 114 -6.86 9.09 -18.76
N GLU A 115 -5.67 9.66 -18.66
CA GLU A 115 -4.48 8.97 -18.17
C GLU A 115 -4.63 8.57 -16.68
N TRP A 116 -5.30 9.41 -15.89
CA TRP A 116 -5.65 9.09 -14.51
C TRP A 116 -6.60 7.89 -14.42
N ASP A 117 -7.62 7.84 -15.27
CA ASP A 117 -8.54 6.70 -15.37
C ASP A 117 -7.80 5.41 -15.80
N GLU A 118 -6.92 5.51 -16.81
CA GLU A 118 -6.08 4.37 -17.22
C GLU A 118 -5.22 3.85 -16.05
N LEU A 119 -4.67 4.75 -15.23
CA LEU A 119 -3.89 4.36 -14.07
C LEU A 119 -4.74 3.68 -12.99
N CYS A 120 -5.94 4.19 -12.70
CA CYS A 120 -6.80 3.63 -11.66
C CYS A 120 -7.42 2.28 -12.06
N ASN A 121 -7.86 2.18 -13.31
CA ASN A 121 -8.74 1.10 -13.77
C ASN A 121 -8.03 0.14 -14.73
N VAL A 122 -7.23 0.65 -15.66
CA VAL A 122 -6.63 -0.17 -16.73
C VAL A 122 -5.34 -0.85 -16.28
N LEU A 123 -4.50 -0.18 -15.49
CA LEU A 123 -3.26 -0.78 -14.98
C LEU A 123 -3.52 -2.09 -14.21
N PRO A 124 -4.43 -2.15 -13.22
CA PRO A 124 -4.73 -3.41 -12.54
C PRO A 124 -5.20 -4.53 -13.48
N MET A 125 -6.04 -4.21 -14.48
CA MET A 125 -6.48 -5.18 -15.49
C MET A 125 -5.31 -5.73 -16.31
N LYS A 126 -4.38 -4.86 -16.73
CA LYS A 126 -3.20 -5.27 -17.49
C LYS A 126 -2.23 -6.11 -16.67
N LEU A 127 -2.05 -5.78 -15.39
CA LEU A 127 -1.25 -6.59 -14.48
C LEU A 127 -1.90 -7.96 -14.23
N GLU A 128 -3.23 -8.03 -14.13
CA GLU A 128 -3.97 -9.30 -14.04
C GLU A 128 -3.74 -10.18 -15.28
N GLU A 129 -3.79 -9.60 -16.48
CA GLU A 129 -3.51 -10.32 -17.74
C GLU A 129 -2.12 -10.97 -17.75
N ASN A 130 -1.15 -10.40 -17.03
CA ASN A 130 0.23 -10.88 -16.96
C ASN A 130 0.47 -11.94 -15.88
N LEU A 131 -0.47 -12.15 -14.95
CA LEU A 131 -0.35 -13.16 -13.90
C LEU A 131 -0.19 -14.55 -14.52
N ALA A 132 0.69 -15.36 -13.94
CA ALA A 132 0.74 -16.77 -14.30
C ALA A 132 -0.55 -17.46 -13.80
N LYS A 133 -0.81 -18.68 -14.29
CA LYS A 133 -1.96 -19.47 -13.83
C LYS A 133 -1.66 -20.10 -12.48
N GLU A 134 -2.69 -20.45 -11.70
CA GLU A 134 -2.54 -21.03 -10.36
C GLU A 134 -1.71 -22.33 -10.33
N ASP A 135 -1.69 -23.08 -11.43
CA ASP A 135 -0.91 -24.30 -11.62
C ASP A 135 0.55 -24.04 -12.06
N ASP A 136 0.91 -22.80 -12.39
CA ASP A 136 2.26 -22.41 -12.79
C ASP A 136 3.17 -22.21 -11.57
N PRO A 137 4.39 -22.79 -11.55
CA PRO A 137 5.35 -22.55 -10.45
C PRO A 137 5.71 -21.07 -10.26
N ASN A 138 5.54 -20.23 -11.28
CA ASN A 138 5.80 -18.79 -11.22
C ASN A 138 4.59 -17.98 -10.76
N PHE A 139 3.46 -18.61 -10.44
CA PHE A 139 2.26 -17.93 -9.95
C PHE A 139 2.55 -16.97 -8.81
N LEU A 140 3.25 -17.47 -7.79
CA LEU A 140 3.67 -16.69 -6.63
C LEU A 140 4.50 -15.47 -7.01
N ASN A 141 5.53 -15.66 -7.83
CA ASN A 141 6.42 -14.58 -8.26
C ASN A 141 5.68 -13.52 -9.10
N SER A 142 4.83 -13.94 -10.05
CA SER A 142 4.07 -13.00 -10.89
C SER A 142 3.08 -12.15 -10.10
N ALA A 143 2.44 -12.75 -9.08
CA ALA A 143 1.54 -12.04 -8.17
C ALA A 143 2.31 -11.09 -7.24
N LEU A 144 3.48 -11.49 -6.73
CA LEU A 144 4.34 -10.62 -5.93
C LEU A 144 4.84 -9.40 -6.72
N GLU A 145 5.25 -9.60 -7.98
CA GLU A 145 5.68 -8.52 -8.87
C GLU A 145 4.56 -7.52 -9.15
N ALA A 146 3.36 -8.01 -9.47
CA ALA A 146 2.20 -7.15 -9.68
C ALA A 146 1.82 -6.37 -8.41
N ALA A 147 1.90 -7.01 -7.24
CA ALA A 147 1.66 -6.36 -5.96
C ALA A 147 2.71 -5.26 -5.65
N ASP A 148 3.99 -5.49 -5.96
CA ASP A 148 5.04 -4.47 -5.76
C ASP A 148 4.82 -3.24 -6.64
N ILE A 149 4.41 -3.43 -7.90
CA ILE A 149 4.08 -2.31 -8.81
C ILE A 149 2.97 -1.43 -8.21
N LEU A 150 1.84 -2.03 -7.82
CA LEU A 150 0.70 -1.32 -7.24
C LEU A 150 1.12 -0.64 -5.92
N TYR A 151 1.92 -1.31 -5.11
CA TYR A 151 2.43 -0.77 -3.85
C TYR A 151 3.31 0.48 -4.06
N ARG A 152 4.17 0.47 -5.07
CA ARG A 152 4.97 1.65 -5.43
C ARG A 152 4.10 2.82 -5.91
N LEU A 153 2.87 2.57 -6.33
CA LEU A 153 1.91 3.58 -6.76
C LEU A 153 0.75 3.78 -5.78
N ARG A 154 0.94 3.46 -4.50
CA ARG A 154 -0.06 3.53 -3.41
C ARG A 154 -0.85 4.84 -3.21
N GLY A 155 -0.53 5.91 -3.92
CA GLY A 155 -1.33 7.14 -3.95
C GLY A 155 -2.47 7.11 -4.97
N VAL A 156 -2.58 6.04 -5.75
CA VAL A 156 -3.61 5.82 -6.78
C VAL A 156 -4.72 4.93 -6.20
N PRO A 157 -6.00 5.32 -6.34
CA PRO A 157 -7.14 4.52 -5.90
C PRO A 157 -7.44 3.41 -6.93
N PHE A 158 -6.64 2.35 -6.94
CA PHE A 158 -6.80 1.24 -7.87
C PHE A 158 -8.11 0.47 -7.66
N ILE A 159 -8.77 0.10 -8.76
CA ILE A 159 -9.87 -0.88 -8.77
C ILE A 159 -9.29 -2.23 -9.19
N LEU A 160 -9.23 -3.17 -8.25
CA LEU A 160 -8.63 -4.49 -8.50
C LEU A 160 -9.65 -5.42 -9.17
N PRO A 161 -9.28 -6.08 -10.27
CA PRO A 161 -10.15 -7.07 -10.88
C PRO A 161 -10.18 -8.38 -10.08
N GLY A 162 -11.23 -9.17 -10.33
CA GLY A 162 -11.58 -10.30 -9.47
C GLY A 162 -10.54 -11.42 -9.45
N LYS A 163 -9.89 -11.73 -10.58
CA LYS A 163 -8.90 -12.82 -10.61
C LYS A 163 -7.61 -12.39 -9.92
N MET A 164 -7.22 -11.13 -10.02
CA MET A 164 -6.08 -10.57 -9.30
C MET A 164 -6.31 -10.66 -7.78
N THR A 165 -7.52 -10.38 -7.33
CA THR A 165 -7.92 -10.55 -5.93
C THR A 165 -7.77 -12.01 -5.47
N VAL A 166 -8.23 -12.97 -6.28
CA VAL A 166 -8.08 -14.41 -6.02
C VAL A 166 -6.59 -14.80 -5.99
N ALA A 167 -5.80 -14.30 -6.94
CA ALA A 167 -4.39 -14.65 -7.04
C ALA A 167 -3.56 -14.13 -5.86
N PHE A 168 -3.77 -12.88 -5.47
CA PHE A 168 -3.17 -12.34 -4.26
C PHE A 168 -3.61 -13.13 -3.03
N THR A 169 -4.89 -13.49 -2.94
CA THR A 169 -5.42 -14.35 -1.85
C THR A 169 -4.72 -15.71 -1.80
N ALA A 170 -4.54 -16.38 -2.94
CA ALA A 170 -3.86 -17.66 -3.01
C ALA A 170 -2.38 -17.56 -2.61
N VAL A 171 -1.68 -16.49 -3.00
CA VAL A 171 -0.31 -16.18 -2.56
C VAL A 171 -0.23 -15.96 -1.05
N VAL A 172 -1.19 -15.25 -0.46
CA VAL A 172 -1.28 -15.06 1.00
C VAL A 172 -1.32 -16.38 1.75
N HIS A 173 -1.98 -17.38 1.17
CA HIS A 173 -2.27 -18.63 1.83
C HIS A 173 -1.33 -19.77 1.43
N SER A 174 -0.35 -19.54 0.54
CA SER A 174 0.67 -20.53 0.22
C SER A 174 1.66 -20.63 1.39
N LYS A 175 1.87 -21.85 1.89
CA LYS A 175 2.54 -22.14 3.17
C LYS A 175 4.07 -21.90 3.19
N GLU A 176 4.64 -21.33 2.13
CA GLU A 176 6.10 -21.25 1.90
C GLU A 176 6.68 -19.83 2.02
N MET A 177 5.98 -18.86 2.61
CA MET A 177 6.62 -17.59 2.93
C MET A 177 7.37 -17.67 4.27
N GLU A 178 8.70 -17.74 4.20
CA GLU A 178 9.58 -17.44 5.34
C GLU A 178 9.45 -15.96 5.71
N LEU A 179 8.41 -15.65 6.49
CA LEU A 179 8.11 -14.32 7.03
C LEU A 179 9.06 -14.01 8.20
N PRO A 180 10.09 -13.17 8.00
CA PRO A 180 10.08 -11.87 8.69
C PRO A 180 10.76 -10.69 7.97
N ARG A 181 11.11 -10.73 6.68
CA ARG A 181 11.84 -9.59 6.05
C ARG A 181 11.16 -8.88 4.88
N ASP A 182 10.32 -9.54 4.09
CA ASP A 182 9.88 -8.92 2.84
C ASP A 182 8.45 -8.36 2.84
N PHE A 183 7.52 -8.81 3.70
CA PHE A 183 6.17 -8.24 3.75
C PHE A 183 5.50 -8.41 5.12
N PRO A 184 5.08 -7.33 5.81
CA PRO A 184 4.17 -7.43 6.97
C PRO A 184 2.68 -7.56 6.56
N LEU A 185 2.38 -8.05 5.34
CA LEU A 185 1.12 -7.75 4.63
C LEU A 185 0.31 -8.99 4.22
N LEU A 186 0.35 -10.06 5.00
CA LEU A 186 -0.40 -11.27 4.69
C LEU A 186 -1.08 -11.86 5.91
N PHE A 187 -2.09 -11.16 6.41
CA PHE A 187 -3.20 -11.79 7.11
C PHE A 187 -4.40 -10.86 6.98
N TYR A 188 -5.55 -11.41 6.56
CA TYR A 188 -6.91 -11.20 7.11
C TYR A 188 -7.99 -11.56 6.07
N TYR A 189 -8.01 -12.83 5.66
CA TYR A 189 -9.20 -13.47 5.10
C TYR A 189 -9.77 -14.43 6.13
N SER A 190 -10.88 -14.03 6.73
CA SER A 190 -11.85 -14.99 7.25
C SER A 190 -13.19 -14.27 7.40
N LYS A 191 -14.23 -14.82 6.77
CA LYS A 191 -15.64 -14.42 6.94
C LYS A 191 -16.09 -14.45 8.41
N ALA A 192 -15.29 -15.03 9.30
CA ALA A 192 -15.54 -15.13 10.73
C ALA A 192 -14.54 -14.30 11.57
N HIS A 193 -13.67 -13.47 10.97
CA HIS A 193 -12.61 -12.78 11.70
C HIS A 193 -12.89 -11.28 11.95
N PRO A 194 -12.68 -10.81 13.19
CA PRO A 194 -12.94 -9.43 13.63
C PRO A 194 -12.23 -8.27 12.94
N PHE A 195 -11.44 -8.49 11.89
CA PHE A 195 -10.63 -7.45 11.22
C PHE A 195 -10.71 -7.52 9.70
N SER A 196 -11.81 -8.11 9.18
CA SER A 196 -12.15 -8.14 7.76
C SER A 196 -12.33 -6.73 7.18
N PRO A 197 -12.02 -6.51 5.88
CA PRO A 197 -12.33 -5.26 5.13
C PRO A 197 -13.79 -4.78 5.24
N ILE A 198 -14.73 -5.69 5.56
CA ILE A 198 -16.14 -5.37 5.86
C ILE A 198 -16.27 -4.33 6.98
N LEU A 199 -15.32 -4.31 7.93
CA LEU A 199 -15.36 -3.42 9.10
C LEU A 199 -15.05 -1.96 8.77
N LEU A 200 -14.64 -1.69 7.53
CA LEU A 200 -14.43 -0.36 6.97
C LEU A 200 -15.57 0.09 6.03
N ASP A 201 -16.73 -0.58 6.06
CA ASP A 201 -17.86 -0.35 5.15
C ASP A 201 -17.51 -0.48 3.66
N ILE A 202 -16.47 -1.27 3.36
CA ILE A 202 -16.09 -1.58 1.99
C ILE A 202 -16.89 -2.82 1.58
N ALA A 203 -17.91 -2.61 0.72
CA ALA A 203 -18.81 -3.67 0.25
C ALA A 203 -18.16 -4.63 -0.76
N GLU A 204 -16.96 -4.29 -1.25
CA GLU A 204 -16.18 -5.07 -2.21
C GLU A 204 -14.82 -5.49 -1.63
N PRO A 205 -14.18 -6.54 -2.17
CA PRO A 205 -12.88 -7.00 -1.68
C PRO A 205 -11.83 -5.89 -1.81
N ALA A 206 -11.33 -5.37 -0.69
CA ALA A 206 -10.26 -4.37 -0.67
C ALA A 206 -9.04 -4.86 0.12
N THR A 207 -7.87 -4.70 -0.50
CA THR A 207 -6.58 -4.96 0.13
C THR A 207 -6.17 -3.74 0.96
N LEU A 208 -6.12 -3.87 2.29
CA LEU A 208 -5.59 -2.81 3.15
C LEU A 208 -4.06 -2.84 3.12
N VAL A 209 -3.47 -1.90 2.39
CA VAL A 209 -2.02 -1.69 2.31
C VAL A 209 -1.58 -0.78 3.47
N PRO A 210 -0.83 -1.27 4.48
CA PRO A 210 -0.44 -0.51 5.68
C PRO A 210 0.43 0.72 5.41
N ARG A 211 0.93 0.90 4.19
CA ARG A 211 1.75 2.04 3.78
C ARG A 211 0.99 3.10 2.94
N VAL A 212 -0.30 2.90 2.68
CA VAL A 212 -1.23 3.92 2.12
C VAL A 212 -1.77 4.83 3.23
N TYR A 213 -1.99 4.27 4.43
CA TYR A 213 -2.49 5.00 5.58
C TYR A 213 -1.34 5.38 6.51
N SER A 214 -1.41 6.57 7.13
CA SER A 214 -0.48 6.86 8.23
C SER A 214 -0.63 5.76 9.29
N ARG A 215 0.47 5.35 9.93
CA ARG A 215 0.46 4.31 10.99
C ARG A 215 -0.63 4.59 12.03
N SER A 216 -0.77 5.88 12.36
CA SER A 216 -1.78 6.42 13.26
C SER A 216 -3.22 6.32 12.71
N SER A 217 -3.43 6.53 11.40
CA SER A 217 -4.73 6.30 10.73
C SER A 217 -5.12 4.82 10.71
N LEU A 218 -4.18 3.92 10.40
CA LEU A 218 -4.42 2.47 10.42
C LEU A 218 -4.80 2.01 11.83
N GLY A 219 -4.10 2.51 12.85
CA GLY A 219 -4.44 2.25 14.24
C GLY A 219 -5.88 2.66 14.60
N ARG A 220 -6.32 3.85 14.17
CA ARG A 220 -7.70 4.32 14.36
C ARG A 220 -8.73 3.44 13.64
N TYR A 221 -8.44 3.01 12.41
CA TYR A 221 -9.31 2.09 11.68
C TYR A 221 -9.44 0.71 12.36
N LEU A 222 -8.34 0.19 12.91
CA LEU A 222 -8.37 -1.04 13.70
C LEU A 222 -9.21 -0.89 14.97
N ILE A 223 -9.18 0.28 15.63
CA ILE A 223 -10.05 0.57 16.78
C ILE A 223 -11.54 0.53 16.37
N ILE A 224 -11.90 1.14 15.24
CA ILE A 224 -13.28 1.12 14.72
C ILE A 224 -13.72 -0.31 14.43
N GLY A 225 -12.90 -1.09 13.72
CA GLY A 225 -13.24 -2.45 13.34
C GLY A 225 -13.38 -3.39 14.53
N LEU A 226 -12.48 -3.32 15.51
CA LEU A 226 -12.63 -4.09 16.74
C LEU A 226 -13.90 -3.71 17.50
N THR A 227 -14.20 -2.42 17.57
CA THR A 227 -15.42 -1.94 18.23
C THR A 227 -16.67 -2.51 17.57
N LYS A 228 -16.77 -2.46 16.24
CA LYS A 228 -17.89 -3.05 15.48
C LYS A 228 -18.01 -4.55 15.75
N TYR A 229 -16.90 -5.29 15.69
CA TYR A 229 -16.91 -6.73 15.96
C TYR A 229 -17.45 -7.08 17.34
N LEU A 230 -17.05 -6.34 18.38
CA LEU A 230 -17.51 -6.56 19.75
C LEU A 230 -19.00 -6.22 19.96
N HIS A 231 -19.60 -5.40 19.09
CA HIS A 231 -21.03 -5.07 19.12
C HIS A 231 -21.87 -6.04 18.28
N GLU A 232 -21.36 -6.46 17.13
CA GLU A 232 -22.09 -7.31 16.16
C GLU A 232 -22.10 -8.78 16.55
N ASN A 233 -21.14 -9.22 17.36
CA ASN A 233 -21.04 -10.60 17.81
C ASN A 233 -21.49 -10.69 19.26
N GLU A 234 -22.48 -11.54 19.52
CA GLU A 234 -22.86 -11.88 20.88
C GLU A 234 -21.65 -12.50 21.60
N TYR A 235 -21.40 -12.02 22.82
CA TYR A 235 -20.34 -12.54 23.67
C TYR A 235 -20.53 -14.04 23.87
N ASN A 236 -19.73 -14.85 23.16
CA ASN A 236 -19.72 -16.30 23.32
C ASN A 236 -18.41 -16.74 23.98
N TYR A 237 -18.53 -17.56 25.01
CA TYR A 237 -17.49 -18.01 25.94
C TYR A 237 -16.37 -18.87 25.29
N GLU A 238 -16.36 -19.00 23.97
CA GLU A 238 -15.41 -19.86 23.26
C GLU A 238 -14.06 -19.17 23.00
N ARG A 239 -12.97 -19.92 23.16
CA ARG A 239 -11.58 -19.48 22.86
C ARG A 239 -11.40 -18.90 21.46
N PHE A 240 -12.27 -19.26 20.52
CA PHE A 240 -12.27 -18.78 19.14
C PHE A 240 -12.69 -17.30 19.02
N PHE A 241 -13.49 -16.78 19.94
CA PHE A 241 -13.92 -15.38 19.95
C PHE A 241 -12.88 -14.44 20.59
N VAL A 242 -12.26 -14.88 21.69
CA VAL A 242 -11.42 -14.00 22.53
C VAL A 242 -9.99 -13.86 22.02
N ARG A 243 -9.43 -14.92 21.44
CA ARG A 243 -8.06 -14.89 20.88
C ARG A 243 -7.89 -13.85 19.76
N PRO A 244 -8.83 -13.73 18.80
CA PRO A 244 -8.78 -12.65 17.81
C PRO A 244 -8.82 -11.24 18.42
N VAL A 245 -9.65 -11.01 19.45
CA VAL A 245 -9.72 -9.73 20.16
C VAL A 245 -8.36 -9.38 20.78
N ASP A 246 -7.75 -10.34 21.46
CA ASP A 246 -6.45 -10.14 22.11
C ASP A 246 -5.32 -9.84 21.11
N VAL A 247 -5.29 -10.55 19.98
CA VAL A 247 -4.29 -10.36 18.91
C VAL A 247 -4.40 -8.97 18.29
N ALA A 248 -5.61 -8.46 18.05
CA ALA A 248 -5.72 -7.13 17.46
C ALA A 248 -5.54 -5.99 18.44
N LEU A 249 -5.90 -6.17 19.70
CA LEU A 249 -5.53 -5.18 20.71
C LEU A 249 -4.01 -4.99 20.76
N GLU A 250 -3.25 -6.08 20.63
CA GLU A 250 -1.79 -6.01 20.52
C GLU A 250 -1.34 -5.24 19.29
N ARG A 251 -1.99 -5.44 18.15
CA ARG A 251 -1.69 -4.67 16.93
C ARG A 251 -2.06 -3.20 17.09
N ILE A 252 -3.23 -2.88 17.65
CA ILE A 252 -3.68 -1.51 17.90
C ILE A 252 -2.65 -0.78 18.78
N VAL A 253 -2.29 -1.35 19.93
CA VAL A 253 -1.31 -0.75 20.86
C VAL A 253 0.05 -0.51 20.19
N ASN A 254 0.48 -1.41 19.30
CA ASN A 254 1.75 -1.29 18.59
C ASN A 254 1.70 -0.40 17.33
N THR A 255 0.52 0.08 16.92
CA THR A 255 0.35 0.80 15.65
C THR A 255 -0.18 2.22 15.85
N VAL A 256 -1.01 2.43 16.86
CA VAL A 256 -1.53 3.75 17.21
C VAL A 256 -0.43 4.61 17.84
N ASP A 257 -0.34 5.86 17.41
CA ASP A 257 0.54 6.88 18.00
C ASP A 257 -0.14 8.26 17.90
N ASP A 258 0.35 9.24 18.66
CA ASP A 258 -0.16 10.63 18.64
C ASP A 258 -1.67 10.76 18.91
N LEU A 259 -2.19 10.07 19.93
CA LEU A 259 -3.60 10.20 20.33
C LEU A 259 -3.86 11.53 21.04
N ASP A 260 -4.94 12.21 20.65
CA ASP A 260 -5.31 13.50 21.23
C ASP A 260 -6.78 13.55 21.71
N THR A 261 -7.30 14.74 21.99
CA THR A 261 -8.67 14.91 22.46
C THR A 261 -9.74 14.43 21.47
N ALA A 262 -9.49 14.44 20.16
CA ALA A 262 -10.43 13.96 19.15
C ALA A 262 -10.63 12.44 19.20
N ASP A 263 -9.64 11.71 19.72
CA ASP A 263 -9.66 10.24 19.77
C ASP A 263 -10.30 9.66 21.03
N ILE A 264 -10.69 10.51 21.98
CA ILE A 264 -11.27 10.10 23.25
C ILE A 264 -12.53 9.26 23.03
N ASP A 265 -13.41 9.69 22.13
CA ASP A 265 -14.68 9.02 21.88
C ASP A 265 -14.47 7.68 21.18
N LEU A 266 -13.53 7.64 20.25
CA LEU A 266 -13.14 6.45 19.53
C LEU A 266 -12.60 5.38 20.49
N CYS A 267 -11.65 5.74 21.35
CA CYS A 267 -11.06 4.81 22.31
C CYS A 267 -12.03 4.42 23.42
N ALA A 268 -12.89 5.34 23.90
CA ALA A 268 -13.90 5.02 24.91
C ALA A 268 -14.90 3.99 24.40
N ARG A 269 -15.33 4.08 23.14
CA ARG A 269 -16.25 3.12 22.50
C ARG A 269 -15.66 1.73 22.36
N LEU A 270 -14.33 1.62 22.21
CA LEU A 270 -13.64 0.33 22.21
C LEU A 270 -13.45 -0.22 23.63
N ILE A 271 -13.01 0.62 24.58
CA ILE A 271 -12.66 0.16 25.93
C ILE A 271 -13.89 -0.36 26.68
N LEU A 272 -15.03 0.31 26.58
CA LEU A 272 -16.25 -0.07 27.31
C LEU A 272 -16.71 -1.53 27.10
N PRO A 273 -16.90 -2.02 25.86
CA PRO A 273 -17.27 -3.41 25.64
C PRO A 273 -16.17 -4.39 26.06
N LEU A 274 -14.89 -3.97 26.04
CA LEU A 274 -13.79 -4.81 26.53
C LEU A 274 -13.79 -5.00 28.05
N LEU A 275 -14.43 -4.10 28.82
CA LEU A 275 -14.56 -4.25 30.27
C LEU A 275 -15.45 -5.44 30.67
N ARG A 276 -16.33 -5.91 29.78
CA ARG A 276 -17.11 -7.14 30.03
C ARG A 276 -16.21 -8.37 30.20
N PHE A 277 -15.07 -8.43 29.51
CA PHE A 277 -14.05 -9.48 29.69
C PHE A 277 -13.28 -9.35 31.03
N VAL A 278 -13.35 -8.17 31.66
CA VAL A 278 -12.73 -7.89 32.96
C VAL A 278 -13.61 -8.36 34.12
N GLU A 279 -14.92 -8.34 33.92
CA GLU A 279 -15.93 -8.80 34.88
C GLU A 279 -16.09 -10.32 34.87
N ASP A 280 -15.72 -11.00 33.78
CA ASP A 280 -15.75 -12.45 33.67
C ASP A 280 -14.51 -13.14 34.28
N PHE A 281 -14.72 -13.82 35.42
CA PHE A 281 -13.69 -14.54 36.16
C PHE A 281 -13.28 -15.88 35.55
N GLN A 282 -14.02 -16.43 34.58
CA GLN A 282 -13.73 -17.74 33.98
C GLN A 282 -12.61 -17.69 32.92
N GLN A 283 -12.25 -16.49 32.42
CA GLN A 283 -11.23 -16.29 31.39
C GLN A 283 -9.94 -15.64 31.89
N HIS A 284 -9.42 -16.11 33.03
CA HIS A 284 -8.27 -15.48 33.71
C HIS A 284 -7.05 -15.25 32.80
N SER A 285 -6.76 -16.16 31.86
CA SER A 285 -5.61 -16.05 30.94
C SER A 285 -5.72 -14.90 29.93
N PHE A 286 -6.92 -14.57 29.47
CA PHE A 286 -7.15 -13.50 28.49
C PHE A 286 -7.49 -12.18 29.15
N ARG A 287 -8.18 -12.21 30.30
CA ARG A 287 -8.52 -11.02 31.09
C ARG A 287 -7.30 -10.17 31.38
N VAL A 288 -6.24 -10.76 31.92
CA VAL A 288 -5.02 -10.02 32.29
C VAL A 288 -4.37 -9.38 31.06
N SER A 289 -4.35 -10.10 29.93
CA SER A 289 -3.80 -9.61 28.67
C SER A 289 -4.62 -8.45 28.10
N ILE A 290 -5.95 -8.59 28.02
CA ILE A 290 -6.86 -7.55 27.53
C ILE A 290 -6.80 -6.31 28.43
N MET A 291 -6.83 -6.47 29.76
CA MET A 291 -6.68 -5.36 30.71
C MET A 291 -5.35 -4.63 30.53
N LYS A 292 -4.25 -5.38 30.35
CA LYS A 292 -2.93 -4.81 30.12
C LYS A 292 -2.92 -3.98 28.84
N LYS A 293 -3.48 -4.50 27.75
CA LYS A 293 -3.55 -3.80 26.45
C LYS A 293 -4.48 -2.57 26.51
N CYS A 294 -5.61 -2.64 27.21
CA CYS A 294 -6.47 -1.47 27.47
C CYS A 294 -5.70 -0.39 28.25
N ARG A 295 -4.93 -0.78 29.27
CA ARG A 295 -4.09 0.15 30.03
C ARG A 295 -3.00 0.77 29.16
N GLU A 296 -2.38 -0.02 28.28
CA GLU A 296 -1.38 0.47 27.33
C GLU A 296 -2.00 1.47 26.35
N LEU A 297 -3.17 1.18 25.78
CA LEU A 297 -3.92 2.11 24.93
C LEU A 297 -4.24 3.43 25.65
N ILE A 298 -4.72 3.39 26.90
CA ILE A 298 -4.99 4.60 27.70
C ILE A 298 -3.70 5.40 27.92
N ARG A 299 -2.55 4.72 28.09
CA ARG A 299 -1.25 5.36 28.31
C ARG A 299 -0.71 6.07 27.07
N LEU A 300 -1.17 5.71 25.86
CA LEU A 300 -0.79 6.41 24.62
C LEU A 300 -1.28 7.86 24.60
N PHE A 301 -2.33 8.21 25.35
CA PHE A 301 -2.79 9.59 25.45
C PHE A 301 -1.84 10.45 26.32
N PRO A 302 -1.57 11.71 25.94
CA PRO A 302 -0.95 12.71 26.81
C PRO A 302 -1.76 12.96 28.09
N SER A 303 -1.14 13.54 29.11
CA SER A 303 -1.71 13.62 30.48
C SER A 303 -3.12 14.21 30.55
N LYS A 304 -3.39 15.34 29.88
CA LYS A 304 -4.72 15.99 29.88
C LYS A 304 -5.78 15.16 29.13
N PRO A 305 -5.60 14.78 27.85
CA PRO A 305 -6.54 13.88 27.14
C PRO A 305 -6.78 12.55 27.87
N ARG A 306 -5.75 11.98 28.49
CA ARG A 306 -5.84 10.72 29.24
C ARG A 306 -6.84 10.82 30.39
N VAL A 307 -6.80 11.90 31.18
CA VAL A 307 -7.74 12.11 32.28
C VAL A 307 -9.17 12.26 31.76
N LEU A 308 -9.36 12.93 30.61
CA LEU A 308 -10.67 13.08 29.98
C LEU A 308 -11.22 11.75 29.47
N LEU A 309 -10.38 10.90 28.87
CA LEU A 309 -10.75 9.54 28.48
C LEU A 309 -11.21 8.72 29.69
N ILE A 310 -10.42 8.71 30.77
CA ILE A 310 -10.77 8.00 32.00
C ILE A 310 -12.10 8.51 32.56
N LYS A 311 -12.28 9.84 32.64
CA LYS A 311 -13.53 10.45 33.11
C LYS A 311 -14.72 10.01 32.24
N LYS A 312 -14.55 9.97 30.91
CA LYS A 312 -15.62 9.57 29.98
C LYS A 312 -15.99 8.09 30.11
N VAL A 313 -14.98 7.21 30.24
CA VAL A 313 -15.21 5.78 30.47
C VAL A 313 -15.92 5.56 31.81
N LEU A 314 -15.46 6.20 32.90
CA LEU A 314 -16.10 6.09 34.21
C LEU A 314 -17.53 6.62 34.21
N SER A 315 -17.78 7.80 33.63
CA SER A 315 -19.15 8.34 33.48
C SER A 315 -20.06 7.32 32.83
N LYS A 316 -19.65 6.75 31.70
CA LYS A 316 -20.47 5.75 30.98
C LYS A 316 -20.71 4.46 31.75
N ILE A 317 -19.78 4.05 32.62
CA ILE A 317 -19.98 2.90 33.50
C ILE A 317 -21.07 3.23 34.52
N PHE A 318 -20.96 4.37 35.21
CA PHE A 318 -21.93 4.78 36.23
C PHE A 318 -23.29 5.19 35.65
N ASP A 319 -23.32 5.77 34.44
CA ASP A 319 -24.55 6.14 33.74
C ASP A 319 -25.32 4.88 33.29
N ASN A 320 -24.63 3.81 32.87
CA ASN A 320 -25.25 2.52 32.52
C ASN A 320 -25.79 1.75 33.74
N GLU A 321 -25.37 2.07 34.97
CA GLU A 321 -25.99 1.53 36.19
C GLU A 321 -27.35 2.19 36.49
N SER A 322 -27.69 3.29 35.80
CA SER A 322 -28.94 4.04 35.99
C SER A 322 -30.11 3.52 35.13
N ASP A 323 -29.80 2.93 33.97
CA ASP A 323 -30.75 2.25 33.08
C ASP A 323 -30.49 0.74 33.15
N GLY A 324 -31.02 0.10 34.18
CA GLY A 324 -30.76 -1.31 34.47
C GLY A 324 -30.98 -2.23 33.26
N ILE A 325 -29.89 -2.88 32.83
CA ILE A 325 -29.77 -4.30 32.47
C ILE A 325 -28.26 -4.59 32.57
N LEU A 326 -27.86 -5.20 33.70
CA LEU A 326 -26.69 -6.06 33.82
C LEU A 326 -27.17 -7.51 33.74
#